data_AF-E4XK27-F1
#
_entry.id   AF-E4XK27-F1
#
_cell.length_a   1.000
_cell.length_b   1.000
_cell.length_c   1.000
_cell.angle_alpha   90.00
_cell.angle_beta   90.00
_cell.angle_gamma   90.00
#
_symmetry.space_group_name_H-M   'P 1'
#
loop_
_entity.id
_entity.type
_entity.pdbx_description
1 polymer ?
#
loop_
_entity_poly.entity_id
_entity_poly.type
_entity_poly.pdbx_seq_one_letter_code
_entity_poly.pdbx_strand_id
1 'polypeptide(L)'
;MFADWIWSSVSSMKKLNNTEELELQLASSGFYECFEKENCDYSLNENKNQLQDQLNNAPAYFAGNIVRMNPGVHQYLSTRNNNFSNRAQKGTIIVN
;
A
#
# COMPACT_ATOMS: atom_id res chain seq x y z
N MET A 1 -9.84 5.45 -10.09
CA MET A 1 -9.67 4.68 -8.84
C MET A 1 -9.90 3.20 -9.16
N PHE A 2 -9.03 2.29 -8.73
CA PHE A 2 -9.08 0.86 -9.10
C PHE A 2 -10.00 0.02 -8.19
N ALA A 3 -10.24 0.48 -6.96
CA ALA A 3 -11.07 -0.20 -5.98
C ALA A 3 -11.60 0.76 -4.89
N ASP A 4 -12.67 0.37 -4.22
CA ASP A 4 -13.13 0.98 -2.97
C ASP A 4 -12.44 0.31 -1.77
N TRP A 5 -11.91 1.09 -0.84
CA TRP A 5 -11.27 0.54 0.37
C TRP A 5 -12.32 0.25 1.44
N ILE A 6 -12.51 -1.04 1.77
CA ILE A 6 -13.56 -1.48 2.70
C ILE A 6 -13.02 -1.55 4.13
N TRP A 7 -11.80 -2.06 4.30
CA TRP A 7 -11.23 -2.33 5.62
C TRP A 7 -9.71 -2.43 5.58
N SER A 8 -9.06 -2.13 6.71
CA SER A 8 -7.63 -2.29 6.91
C SER A 8 -7.32 -2.94 8.26
N SER A 9 -6.27 -3.76 8.31
CA SER A 9 -5.71 -4.29 9.54
C SER A 9 -4.72 -3.34 10.22
N VAL A 10 -4.43 -2.19 9.62
CA VAL A 10 -3.56 -1.16 10.23
C VAL A 10 -4.29 -0.55 11.42
N SER A 11 -3.84 -0.84 12.64
CA SER A 11 -4.53 -0.43 13.87
C SER A 11 -4.45 1.07 14.17
N SER A 12 -3.42 1.74 13.67
CA SER A 12 -3.17 3.17 13.85
C SER A 12 -4.04 4.05 12.93
N MET A 13 -4.64 3.47 11.88
CA MET A 13 -5.45 4.19 10.89
C MET A 13 -6.75 4.69 11.52
N LYS A 14 -6.90 6.02 11.58
CA LYS A 14 -8.06 6.65 12.21
C LYS A 14 -9.23 6.89 11.24
N LYS A 15 -8.98 6.88 9.93
CA LYS A 15 -9.99 7.08 8.89
C LYS A 15 -9.68 6.25 7.65
N LEU A 16 -10.65 5.44 7.22
CA LEU A 16 -10.58 4.61 5.99
C LEU A 16 -11.26 5.29 4.79
N ASN A 17 -11.34 6.62 4.77
CA ASN A 17 -12.16 7.36 3.80
C ASN A 17 -11.37 8.00 2.66
N ASN A 18 -10.05 7.82 2.61
CA ASN A 18 -9.22 8.33 1.52
C ASN A 18 -8.45 7.18 0.86
N THR A 19 -8.80 6.88 -0.39
CA THR A 19 -8.14 5.82 -1.18
C THR A 19 -6.68 6.18 -1.52
N GLU A 20 -6.30 7.46 -1.49
CA GLU A 20 -4.89 7.85 -1.64
C GLU A 20 -4.01 7.25 -0.53
N GLU A 21 -4.55 7.06 0.68
CA GLU A 21 -3.84 6.42 1.79
C GLU A 21 -3.60 4.93 1.52
N LEU A 22 -4.57 4.25 0.91
CA LEU A 22 -4.41 2.87 0.44
C LEU A 22 -3.34 2.80 -0.67
N GLU A 23 -3.36 3.73 -1.61
CA GLU A 23 -2.36 3.82 -2.68
C GLU A 23 -0.95 4.04 -2.11
N LEU A 24 -0.81 4.93 -1.12
CA LEU A 24 0.43 5.17 -0.41
C LEU A 24 0.93 3.92 0.31
N GLN A 25 0.05 3.19 0.99
CA GLN A 25 0.39 1.92 1.65
C GLN A 25 0.91 0.89 0.64
N LEU A 26 0.18 0.69 -0.47
CA LEU A 26 0.56 -0.26 -1.52
C LEU A 26 1.89 0.12 -2.17
N ALA A 27 2.09 1.39 -2.48
CA ALA A 27 3.31 1.92 -3.10
C ALA A 27 4.53 1.80 -2.17
N SER A 28 4.34 2.06 -0.87
CA SER A 28 5.42 2.05 0.12
C SER A 28 5.66 0.69 0.79
N SER A 29 4.95 -0.37 0.36
CA SER A 29 4.97 -1.69 1.02
C SER A 29 4.61 -1.60 2.51
N GLY A 30 3.76 -0.64 2.90
CA GLY A 30 3.36 -0.38 4.27
C GLY A 30 4.38 0.37 5.13
N PHE A 31 5.42 0.96 4.53
CA PHE A 31 6.35 1.83 5.27
C PHE A 31 5.68 3.15 5.69
N TYR A 32 4.80 3.69 4.85
CA TYR A 32 3.92 4.79 5.19
C TYR A 32 2.49 4.26 5.27
N GLU A 33 1.80 4.58 6.36
CA GLU A 33 0.41 4.20 6.59
C GLU A 33 -0.56 5.27 6.07
N CYS A 34 -0.13 6.54 6.13
CA CYS A 34 -0.93 7.67 5.70
C CYS A 34 -0.08 8.90 5.32
N PHE A 35 -0.69 9.97 4.78
CA PHE A 35 0.00 11.23 4.48
C PHE A 35 0.25 12.04 5.75
N GLU A 36 -0.79 12.22 6.57
CA GLU A 36 -0.83 13.17 7.70
C GLU A 36 -0.84 12.47 9.06
N LYS A 37 -0.08 12.99 10.03
CA LYS A 37 0.09 12.38 11.36
C LYS A 37 -1.22 12.28 12.17
N GLU A 38 -2.19 13.12 11.85
CA GLU A 38 -3.51 13.05 12.46
C GLU A 38 -4.22 11.75 12.10
N ASN A 39 -3.90 11.13 10.95
CA ASN A 39 -4.58 9.97 10.40
C ASN A 39 -3.96 8.62 10.79
N CYS A 40 -2.68 8.57 11.16
CA CYS A 40 -1.95 7.34 11.53
C CYS A 40 -0.66 7.63 12.31
N ASP A 41 0.00 6.58 12.80
CA ASP A 41 1.25 6.70 13.56
C ASP A 41 2.47 6.87 12.63
N TYR A 42 2.44 6.26 11.44
CA TYR A 42 3.53 6.33 10.45
C TYR A 42 3.14 7.14 9.21
N SER A 43 3.11 8.46 9.35
CA SER A 43 2.73 9.37 8.27
C SER A 43 3.90 9.79 7.37
N LEU A 44 3.64 9.99 6.07
CA LEU A 44 4.66 10.41 5.09
C LEU A 44 5.24 11.79 5.42
N ASN A 45 4.40 12.75 5.79
CA ASN A 45 4.81 14.15 5.94
C ASN A 45 5.64 14.43 7.20
N GLU A 46 5.54 13.59 8.23
CA GLU A 46 6.27 13.77 9.50
C GLU A 46 7.37 12.71 9.72
N ASN A 47 7.35 11.62 8.95
CA ASN A 47 8.38 10.59 9.07
C ASN A 47 9.70 11.08 8.49
N LYS A 48 10.68 11.27 9.39
CA LYS A 48 12.03 11.73 9.06
C LYS A 48 12.86 10.69 8.30
N ASN A 49 12.42 9.44 8.28
CA ASN A 49 13.11 8.38 7.57
C ASN A 49 12.61 8.30 6.13
N GLN A 50 13.53 8.37 5.18
CA GLN A 50 13.24 8.20 3.77
C GLN A 50 13.09 6.71 3.44
N LEU A 51 12.05 6.36 2.69
CA LEU A 51 11.89 5.03 2.10
C LEU A 51 13.09 4.71 1.19
N GLN A 52 13.72 3.55 1.41
CA GLN A 52 14.83 3.12 0.56
C GLN A 52 14.32 2.49 -0.74
N ASP A 53 15.06 2.69 -1.84
CA ASP A 53 14.73 2.11 -3.16
C ASP A 53 14.65 0.56 -3.14
N GLN A 54 15.40 -0.07 -2.25
CA GLN A 54 15.40 -1.52 -2.06
C GLN A 54 14.31 -2.00 -1.08
N LEU A 55 13.57 -1.08 -0.45
CA LEU A 55 12.55 -1.36 0.55
C LEU A 55 13.07 -2.24 1.72
N ASN A 56 14.36 -2.13 2.04
CA ASN A 56 14.97 -2.87 3.16
C ASN A 56 14.54 -2.31 4.53
N ASN A 57 14.15 -1.03 4.57
CA ASN A 57 13.59 -0.39 5.75
C ASN A 57 12.06 -0.45 5.83
N ALA A 58 11.39 -1.03 4.82
CA ALA A 58 9.96 -1.32 4.89
C ALA A 58 9.70 -2.54 5.81
N PRO A 59 8.52 -2.64 6.44
CA PRO A 59 8.12 -3.81 7.20
C PRO A 59 8.24 -5.11 6.37
N ALA A 60 8.59 -6.21 7.04
CA ALA A 60 8.69 -7.52 6.38
C ALA A 60 7.32 -8.10 5.97
N TYR A 61 6.23 -7.55 6.51
CA TYR A 61 4.86 -7.91 6.21
C TYR A 61 4.06 -6.67 5.84
N PHE A 62 3.13 -6.82 4.91
CA PHE A 62 2.18 -5.78 4.55
C PHE A 62 0.87 -5.98 5.34
N ALA A 63 0.35 -4.91 5.92
CA ALA A 63 -0.94 -4.95 6.61
C ALA A 63 -2.06 -5.33 5.64
N GLY A 64 -2.95 -6.22 6.07
CA GLY A 64 -4.03 -6.73 5.24
C GLY A 64 -5.06 -5.64 4.96
N ASN A 65 -5.41 -5.47 3.69
CA ASN A 65 -6.45 -4.55 3.24
C ASN A 65 -7.53 -5.34 2.50
N ILE A 66 -8.80 -5.01 2.75
CA ILE A 66 -9.94 -5.53 1.99
C ILE A 66 -10.43 -4.41 1.09
N VAL A 67 -10.48 -4.70 -0.21
CA VAL A 67 -10.92 -3.75 -1.24
C VAL A 67 -12.00 -4.37 -2.11
N ARG A 68 -12.94 -3.56 -2.56
CA ARG A 68 -13.89 -3.93 -3.61
C ARG A 68 -13.36 -3.39 -4.93
N MET A 69 -12.84 -4.29 -5.76
CA MET A 69 -12.30 -3.90 -7.05
C MET A 69 -13.41 -3.48 -8.02
N ASN A 70 -13.14 -2.42 -8.78
CA ASN A 70 -14.05 -1.97 -9.84
C ASN A 70 -14.00 -2.97 -11.02
N PRO A 71 -15.08 -3.12 -11.81
CA PRO A 71 -15.01 -3.92 -13.04
C PRO A 71 -13.89 -3.44 -13.96
N GLY A 72 -13.17 -4.38 -14.58
CA GLY A 72 -12.06 -4.08 -15.48
C GLY A 72 -10.84 -5.00 -15.31
N VAL A 73 -9.75 -4.61 -16.00
CA VAL A 73 -8.46 -5.32 -15.98
C VAL A 73 -7.47 -4.53 -15.14
N HIS A 74 -7.03 -5.12 -14.03
CA HIS A 74 -6.13 -4.50 -13.06
C HIS A 74 -4.79 -5.21 -13.05
N GLN A 75 -3.72 -4.47 -13.29
CA GLN A 75 -2.37 -5.00 -13.19
C GLN A 75 -1.83 -4.73 -11.80
N TYR A 76 -1.26 -5.75 -11.16
CA TYR A 76 -0.62 -5.61 -9.87
C TYR A 76 0.80 -6.16 -9.92
N LEU A 77 1.63 -5.62 -9.05
CA LEU A 77 2.99 -6.08 -8.82
C LEU A 77 3.32 -5.98 -7.34
N SER A 78 4.24 -6.82 -6.89
CA SER A 78 4.87 -6.66 -5.59
C SER A 78 5.91 -5.55 -5.68
N THR A 79 5.71 -4.43 -4.99
CA THR A 79 6.68 -3.31 -4.96
C THR A 79 8.06 -3.78 -4.50
N ARG A 80 8.12 -4.62 -3.45
CA ARG A 80 9.36 -5.20 -2.92
C ARG A 80 10.03 -6.19 -3.87
N ASN A 81 9.27 -7.13 -4.43
CA ASN A 81 9.85 -8.19 -5.25
C ASN A 81 10.08 -7.79 -6.72
N ASN A 82 9.48 -6.68 -7.18
CA ASN A 82 9.69 -6.18 -8.54
C ASN A 82 11.12 -5.67 -8.79
N ASN A 83 11.87 -5.30 -7.75
CA ASN A 83 13.26 -4.85 -7.88
C ASN A 83 14.27 -6.02 -8.05
N PHE A 84 13.80 -7.27 -7.92
CA PHE A 84 14.63 -8.47 -8.12
C PHE A 84 14.20 -9.16 -9.42
N SER A 85 15.07 -9.13 -10.44
CA SER A 85 14.77 -9.65 -11.78
C SER A 85 14.34 -11.12 -11.79
N ASN A 86 14.82 -11.93 -10.85
CA ASN A 86 14.48 -13.35 -10.70
C ASN A 86 13.32 -13.62 -9.71
N ARG A 87 12.71 -12.59 -9.11
CA ARG A 87 11.58 -12.71 -8.18
C ARG A 87 10.44 -11.75 -8.49
N ALA A 88 10.41 -11.17 -9.69
CA ALA A 88 9.38 -10.23 -10.10
C ALA A 88 7.98 -10.87 -10.02
N GLN A 89 7.23 -10.51 -8.97
CA GLN A 89 5.85 -10.95 -8.79
C GLN A 89 4.93 -9.91 -9.42
N LYS A 90 4.31 -10.30 -10.53
CA LYS A 90 3.39 -9.47 -11.32
C LYS A 90 2.20 -10.34 -11.69
N GLY A 91 1.03 -9.74 -11.80
CA GLY A 91 -0.17 -10.46 -12.18
C GLY A 91 -1.27 -9.53 -12.66
N THR A 92 -2.31 -10.15 -13.19
CA THR A 92 -3.51 -9.47 -13.66
C THR A 92 -4.71 -9.99 -12.87
N ILE A 93 -5.56 -9.07 -12.43
CA ILE A 93 -6.87 -9.36 -11.86
C ILE A 93 -7.92 -8.86 -12.85
N ILE A 94 -8.81 -9.74 -13.28
CA ILE A 94 -9.92 -9.41 -14.18
C ILE A 94 -11.20 -9.48 -13.36
N VAL A 95 -11.93 -8.38 -13.31
CA VAL A 95 -13.20 -8.23 -12.60
C VAL A 95 -14.29 -7.99 -13.64
N ASN A 96 -15.26 -8.90 -13.69
CA ASN A 96 -16.40 -8.84 -14.62
C ASN A 96 -17.59 -8.13 -13.99
#